data_AF-A0A7S4EQX8-F1
#
_entry.id   AF-A0A7S4EQX8-F1
#
_cell.length_a   1.000
_cell.length_b   1.000
_cell.length_c   1.000
_cell.angle_alpha   90.00
_cell.angle_beta   90.00
_cell.angle_gamma   90.00
#
_symmetry.space_group_name_H-M   'P 1'
#
loop_
_entity.id
_entity.type
_entity.pdbx_description
1 polymer ?
#
loop_
_entity_poly.entity_id
_entity_poly.type
_entity_poly.pdbx_seq_one_letter_code
_entity_poly.pdbx_strand_id
1 'polypeptide(L)'
;ALFMNGQEAVAIRNCLRAMGFTQPATPLKTDNNTANGIINDTMKQIRSKAIDVQFYWLRDQVEQGQFRIYWDAGKNNLADYFTKHHPPMHHRRMRKIHTYIEGASPESLQGCIKIMNDEQA
;
A
#
# COMPACT_ATOMS: atom_id res chain seq x y z
N ALA A 1 6.63 7.53 -0.37
CA ALA A 1 5.73 6.54 -0.99
C ALA A 1 4.27 6.80 -0.63
N LEU A 2 3.89 6.71 0.65
CA LEU A 2 2.47 6.76 1.08
C LEU A 2 1.69 7.98 0.57
N PHE A 3 2.28 9.19 0.64
CA PHE A 3 1.67 10.41 0.11
C PHE A 3 1.41 10.33 -1.41
N MET A 4 2.42 9.95 -2.19
CA MET A 4 2.30 9.79 -3.65
C MET A 4 1.23 8.76 -4.02
N ASN A 5 1.22 7.61 -3.34
CA ASN A 5 0.21 6.57 -3.55
C ASN A 5 -1.20 7.10 -3.24
N GLY A 6 -1.34 7.92 -2.18
CA GLY A 6 -2.58 8.59 -1.85
C GLY A 6 -3.03 9.56 -2.94
N GLN A 7 -2.14 10.40 -3.46
CA GLN A 7 -2.45 11.34 -4.54
C GLN A 7 -2.92 10.61 -5.81
N GLU A 8 -2.21 9.55 -6.23
CA GLU A 8 -2.61 8.74 -7.38
C GLU A 8 -3.95 8.03 -7.15
N ALA A 9 -4.15 7.48 -5.95
CA ALA A 9 -5.39 6.80 -5.60
C ALA A 9 -6.60 7.76 -5.60
N VAL A 10 -6.42 9.04 -5.24
CA VAL A 10 -7.50 10.04 -5.36
C VAL A 10 -7.96 10.19 -6.81
N ALA A 11 -7.03 10.27 -7.77
CA ALA A 11 -7.38 10.37 -9.19
C ALA A 11 -8.18 9.13 -9.66
N ILE A 12 -7.74 7.93 -9.27
CA ILE A 12 -8.43 6.68 -9.59
C ILE A 12 -9.84 6.65 -8.95
N ARG A 13 -9.96 7.02 -7.67
CA ARG A 13 -11.26 7.10 -6.96
C ARG A 13 -12.21 8.09 -7.62
N ASN A 14 -11.70 9.24 -8.06
CA ASN A 14 -12.50 10.25 -8.76
C ASN A 14 -13.00 9.74 -10.11
N CYS A 15 -12.16 9.06 -10.88
CA CYS A 15 -12.54 8.43 -12.14
C CYS A 15 -13.64 7.37 -11.90
N LEU A 16 -13.44 6.47 -10.95
CA LEU A 16 -14.42 5.44 -10.59
C LEU A 16 -15.75 6.06 -10.14
N ARG A 17 -15.72 7.12 -9.33
CA ARG A 17 -16.92 7.86 -8.91
C ARG A 17 -17.66 8.49 -10.10
N ALA A 18 -16.93 9.09 -11.05
CA ALA A 18 -17.53 9.68 -12.25
C ALA A 18 -18.19 8.60 -13.14
N MET A 19 -17.66 7.38 -13.13
CA MET A 19 -18.24 6.22 -13.80
C MET A 19 -19.40 5.56 -13.02
N GLY A 20 -19.80 6.11 -11.87
CA GLY A 20 -20.87 5.56 -11.02
C GLY A 20 -20.42 4.49 -10.02
N PHE A 21 -19.12 4.23 -9.89
CA PHE A 21 -18.55 3.24 -8.97
C PHE A 21 -17.97 3.91 -7.72
N THR A 22 -18.82 4.22 -6.73
CA THR A 22 -18.36 4.76 -5.45
C THR A 22 -17.54 3.72 -4.68
N GLN A 23 -16.31 4.09 -4.32
CA GLN A 23 -15.41 3.23 -3.55
C GLN A 23 -15.57 3.48 -2.04
N PRO A 24 -15.65 2.43 -1.21
CA PRO A 24 -15.52 2.60 0.24
C PRO A 24 -14.13 3.16 0.58
N ALA A 25 -13.88 3.51 1.85
CA ALA A 25 -12.55 3.98 2.27
C ALA A 25 -11.46 3.03 1.76
N THR A 26 -10.65 3.49 0.80
CA THR A 26 -9.70 2.62 0.10
C THR A 26 -8.60 2.22 1.09
N PRO A 27 -8.34 0.91 1.28
CA PRO A 27 -7.25 0.47 2.13
C PRO A 27 -5.90 0.91 1.53
N LEU A 28 -5.09 1.62 2.32
CA LEU A 28 -3.75 2.04 1.95
C LEU A 28 -2.76 1.49 2.99
N LYS A 29 -1.84 0.64 2.54
CA LYS A 29 -0.88 -0.02 3.41
C LYS A 29 0.41 0.80 3.54
N THR A 30 0.97 0.84 4.74
CA THR A 30 2.33 1.35 5.01
C THR A 30 3.12 0.34 5.84
N ASP A 31 4.41 0.17 5.56
CA ASP A 31 5.33 -0.62 6.39
C ASP A 31 6.04 0.23 7.46
N ASN A 32 5.95 1.55 7.34
CA ASN A 32 6.50 2.49 8.31
C ASN A 32 5.50 2.71 9.47
N ASN A 33 5.81 2.11 10.63
CA ASN A 33 4.98 2.21 11.83
C ASN A 33 4.88 3.65 12.36
N THR A 34 5.95 4.44 12.26
CA THR A 34 5.92 5.86 12.66
C THR A 34 4.96 6.65 11.78
N ALA A 35 5.01 6.43 10.46
CA ALA A 35 4.06 7.07 9.54
C ALA A 35 2.61 6.67 9.86
N ASN A 36 2.36 5.39 10.12
CA ASN A 36 1.05 4.90 10.55
C ASN A 36 0.58 5.56 11.86
N GLY A 37 1.49 5.70 12.83
CA GLY A 37 1.18 6.27 14.13
C GLY A 37 0.87 7.76 14.08
N ILE A 38 1.61 8.52 13.27
CA ILE A 38 1.36 9.96 13.07
C ILE A 38 0.00 10.18 12.37
N ILE A 39 -0.31 9.40 11.34
CA ILE A 39 -1.56 9.54 10.56
C ILE A 39 -2.79 9.21 11.40
N ASN A 40 -2.70 8.17 12.25
CA ASN A 40 -3.79 7.73 13.11
C ASN A 40 -3.79 8.41 14.49
N ASP A 41 -3.02 9.49 14.67
CA ASP A 41 -2.92 10.28 15.90
C ASP A 41 -2.49 9.47 17.16
N THR A 42 -1.78 8.36 16.96
CA THR A 42 -1.25 7.51 18.06
C THR A 42 0.20 7.83 18.41
N MET A 43 0.92 8.59 17.58
CA MET A 43 2.28 9.06 17.84
C MET A 43 2.41 10.56 17.63
N LYS A 44 3.00 11.25 18.60
CA LYS A 44 3.29 12.67 18.50
C LYS A 44 4.55 12.90 17.64
N GLN A 45 4.41 13.69 16.59
CA GLN A 45 5.51 14.02 15.69
C GLN A 45 6.50 15.01 16.34
N ILE A 46 7.81 14.76 16.17
CA ILE A 46 8.85 15.78 16.40
C ILE A 46 8.99 16.57 15.10
N ARG A 47 8.76 17.89 15.16
CA ARG A 47 8.57 18.75 13.98
C ARG A 47 9.73 18.62 12.97
N SER A 48 9.37 18.32 11.72
CA SER A 48 10.21 18.54 10.56
C SER A 48 9.33 19.00 9.39
N LYS A 49 9.77 20.04 8.66
CA LYS A 49 8.91 20.83 7.77
C LYS A 49 8.35 20.05 6.57
N ALA A 50 9.13 19.10 6.03
CA ALA A 50 8.71 18.28 4.89
C ALA A 50 7.73 17.17 5.28
N ILE A 51 7.84 16.68 6.51
CA ILE A 51 6.94 15.69 7.11
C ILE A 51 5.56 16.38 7.26
N ASP A 52 5.49 17.54 7.93
CA ASP A 52 4.21 18.21 8.23
C ASP A 52 3.21 18.26 7.04
N VAL A 53 3.59 18.76 5.86
CA VAL A 53 2.64 18.96 4.75
C VAL A 53 2.04 17.65 4.22
N GLN A 54 2.87 16.64 3.97
CA GLN A 54 2.42 15.37 3.41
C GLN A 54 1.54 14.58 4.39
N PHE A 55 1.87 14.66 5.69
CA PHE A 55 1.13 13.98 6.74
C PHE A 55 -0.23 14.63 7.02
N TYR A 56 -0.30 15.97 7.10
CA TYR A 56 -1.58 16.66 7.28
C TYR A 56 -2.53 16.38 6.11
N TRP A 57 -2.01 16.35 4.88
CA TRP A 57 -2.82 15.96 3.72
C TRP A 57 -3.37 14.53 3.85
N LEU A 58 -2.52 13.55 4.18
CA LEU A 58 -2.97 12.16 4.35
C LEU A 58 -4.01 12.01 5.46
N ARG A 59 -3.81 12.72 6.57
CA ARG A 59 -4.74 12.74 7.69
C ARG A 59 -6.10 13.31 7.28
N ASP A 60 -6.12 14.44 6.58
CA ASP A 60 -7.34 15.03 6.03
C ASP A 60 -8.10 14.04 5.13
N GLN A 61 -7.40 13.28 4.27
CA GLN A 61 -8.06 12.27 3.44
C GLN A 61 -8.64 11.09 4.25
N VAL A 62 -8.01 10.71 5.37
CA VAL A 62 -8.56 9.72 6.31
C VAL A 62 -9.78 10.27 7.04
N GLU A 63 -9.73 11.51 7.52
CA GLU A 63 -10.85 12.19 8.18
C GLU A 63 -12.06 12.37 7.24
N GLN A 64 -11.82 12.61 5.95
CA GLN A 64 -12.86 12.62 4.90
C GLN A 64 -13.38 11.23 4.52
N GLY A 65 -12.86 10.15 5.12
CA GLY A 65 -13.25 8.77 4.84
C GLY A 65 -12.82 8.26 3.46
N GLN A 66 -11.89 8.94 2.78
CA GLN A 66 -11.39 8.50 1.47
C GLN A 66 -10.48 7.27 1.60
N PHE A 67 -9.66 7.24 2.66
CA PHE A 67 -8.68 6.17 2.88
C PHE A 67 -8.80 5.55 4.26
N ARG A 68 -8.46 4.25 4.32
CA ARG A 68 -8.16 3.53 5.55
C ARG A 68 -6.68 3.18 5.54
N ILE A 69 -5.87 3.99 6.23
CA ILE A 69 -4.42 3.80 6.28
C ILE A 69 -4.08 2.87 7.43
N TYR A 70 -3.34 1.79 7.16
CA TYR A 70 -2.95 0.82 8.18
C TYR A 70 -1.53 0.31 8.00
N TRP A 71 -0.93 -0.09 9.12
CA TRP A 71 0.36 -0.75 9.13
C TRP A 71 0.24 -2.22 8.78
N ASP A 72 1.15 -2.72 7.95
CA ASP A 72 1.39 -4.14 7.78
C ASP A 72 2.87 -4.35 7.44
N ALA A 73 3.40 -5.53 7.76
CA ALA A 73 4.82 -5.82 7.67
C ALA A 73 5.35 -5.58 6.26
N GLY A 74 6.58 -5.03 6.17
CA GLY A 74 7.26 -4.78 4.90
C GLY A 74 7.49 -6.06 4.08
N LYS A 75 7.61 -7.22 4.74
CA LYS A 75 7.67 -8.52 4.04
C LYS A 75 6.44 -8.80 3.17
N ASN A 76 5.30 -8.19 3.50
CA ASN A 76 4.03 -8.27 2.79
C ASN A 76 3.87 -7.13 1.75
N ASN A 77 4.87 -6.24 1.60
CA ASN A 77 4.81 -5.10 0.70
C ASN A 77 5.39 -5.46 -0.68
N LEU A 78 4.52 -5.78 -1.64
CA LEU A 78 4.94 -6.13 -3.00
C LEU A 78 5.71 -4.99 -3.70
N ALA A 79 5.46 -3.73 -3.33
CA ALA A 79 6.15 -2.58 -3.91
C ALA A 79 7.66 -2.57 -3.60
N ASP A 80 8.10 -3.27 -2.56
CA ASP A 80 9.52 -3.44 -2.23
C ASP A 80 10.29 -4.18 -3.33
N TYR A 81 9.60 -4.98 -4.14
CA TYR A 81 10.20 -5.70 -5.26
C TYR A 81 10.86 -4.77 -6.27
N PHE A 82 10.23 -3.63 -6.56
CA PHE A 82 10.69 -2.68 -7.57
C PHE A 82 11.70 -1.66 -7.03
N THR A 83 11.80 -1.53 -5.71
CA THR A 83 12.60 -0.47 -5.06
C THR A 83 13.86 -1.00 -4.39
N LYS A 84 13.92 -2.29 -4.06
CA LYS A 84 15.06 -2.94 -3.40
C LYS A 84 15.79 -3.87 -4.36
N HIS A 85 17.08 -4.04 -4.11
CA HIS A 85 17.86 -5.09 -4.77
C HIS A 85 17.50 -6.46 -4.18
N HIS A 86 17.34 -7.46 -5.04
CA HIS A 86 16.94 -8.81 -4.66
C HIS A 86 17.85 -9.86 -5.34
N PRO A 87 18.13 -10.99 -4.68
CA PRO A 87 18.89 -12.07 -5.29
C PRO A 87 18.06 -12.78 -6.39
N PRO A 88 18.71 -13.47 -7.35
CA PRO A 88 18.01 -14.18 -8.44
C PRO A 88 16.92 -15.15 -7.97
N MET A 89 17.13 -15.81 -6.83
CA MET A 89 16.13 -16.70 -6.23
C MET A 89 14.82 -15.96 -5.88
N HIS A 90 14.92 -14.73 -5.36
CA HIS A 90 13.76 -13.91 -5.03
C HIS A 90 13.02 -13.46 -6.30
N HIS A 91 13.74 -13.10 -7.37
CA HIS A 91 13.10 -12.78 -8.66
C HIS A 91 12.32 -13.96 -9.24
N ARG A 92 12.86 -15.17 -9.19
CA ARG A 92 12.14 -16.39 -9.61
C ARG A 92 10.87 -16.59 -8.81
N ARG A 93 10.93 -16.36 -7.50
CA ARG A 93 9.79 -16.46 -6.59
C ARG A 93 8.69 -15.43 -6.90
N MET A 94 9.08 -14.18 -7.13
CA MET A 94 8.14 -13.08 -7.38
C MET A 94 7.50 -13.12 -8.77
N ARG A 95 8.04 -13.94 -9.69
CA ARG A 95 7.58 -14.05 -11.08
C ARG A 95 6.10 -14.41 -11.17
N LYS A 96 5.61 -15.39 -10.40
CA LYS A 96 4.19 -15.78 -10.41
C LYS A 96 3.23 -14.66 -9.97
N ILE A 97 3.71 -13.68 -9.21
CA ILE A 97 2.93 -12.53 -8.75
C ILE A 97 2.94 -11.40 -9.79
N HIS A 98 4.09 -11.10 -10.37
CA HIS A 98 4.28 -9.92 -11.24
C HIS A 98 4.16 -10.22 -12.73
N THR A 99 4.17 -11.50 -13.10
CA THR A 99 3.96 -11.99 -14.46
C THR A 99 2.96 -13.13 -14.42
N TYR A 100 2.23 -13.31 -15.53
CA TYR A 100 1.27 -14.40 -15.64
C TYR A 100 1.98 -15.74 -15.83
N ILE A 101 1.66 -16.69 -14.96
CA ILE A 101 2.00 -18.11 -15.09
C ILE A 101 0.70 -18.90 -14.87
N GLU A 102 0.31 -19.68 -15.87
CA GLU A 102 -0.86 -20.54 -15.82
C GLU A 102 -0.80 -21.47 -14.58
N GLY A 103 -1.87 -21.47 -13.78
CA GLY A 103 -2.00 -22.30 -12.58
C GLY A 103 -1.15 -21.89 -11.37
N ALA A 104 -0.32 -20.83 -11.47
CA ALA A 104 0.54 -20.37 -10.37
C ALA A 104 0.36 -18.90 -9.99
N SER A 105 -0.27 -18.10 -10.85
CA SER A 105 -0.55 -16.69 -10.60
C SER A 105 -1.76 -16.47 -9.67
N PRO A 106 -1.83 -15.33 -8.97
CA PRO A 106 -2.96 -14.99 -8.11
C PRO A 106 -4.30 -14.97 -8.87
N GLU A 107 -5.26 -15.78 -8.44
CA GLU A 107 -6.63 -15.78 -9.00
C GLU A 107 -7.64 -14.95 -8.19
N SER A 108 -7.24 -14.48 -7.00
CA SER A 108 -8.10 -13.72 -6.10
C SER A 108 -7.48 -12.40 -5.66
N LEU A 109 -8.30 -11.48 -5.16
CA LEU A 109 -7.88 -10.16 -4.68
C LEU A 109 -6.76 -10.18 -3.62
N GLN A 110 -6.64 -11.26 -2.84
CA GLN A 110 -5.55 -11.48 -1.89
C GLN A 110 -4.64 -12.67 -2.25
N GLY A 111 -4.75 -13.18 -3.48
CA GLY A 111 -3.98 -14.34 -3.95
C GLY A 111 -2.47 -14.12 -3.82
N CYS A 112 -1.99 -12.90 -4.05
CA CYS A 112 -0.57 -12.57 -3.91
C CYS A 112 -0.06 -12.81 -2.48
N ILE A 113 -0.87 -12.50 -1.45
CA ILE A 113 -0.48 -12.66 -0.04
C ILE A 113 -0.40 -14.16 0.30
N LYS A 114 -1.36 -14.96 -0.16
CA LYS A 114 -1.34 -16.42 0.04
C LYS A 114 -0.09 -17.04 -0.59
N ILE A 115 0.16 -16.70 -1.84
CA ILE A 115 1.32 -17.12 -2.62
C ILE A 115 2.65 -16.80 -1.91
N MET A 116 2.72 -15.68 -1.18
CA MET A 116 3.88 -15.29 -0.39
C MET A 116 4.02 -16.02 0.95
N ASN A 117 2.91 -16.42 1.57
CA ASN A 117 2.89 -17.13 2.84
C ASN A 117 3.19 -18.62 2.67
N ASP A 118 2.63 -19.25 1.63
CA ASP A 118 2.81 -20.68 1.35
C ASP A 118 4.26 -21.04 1.00
N GLU A 119 5.08 -20.06 0.60
CA GLU A 119 6.51 -20.22 0.29
C GLU A 119 7.44 -19.78 1.43
N GLN A 120 6.91 -19.35 2.57
CA GLN A 120 7.68 -19.10 3.80
C GLN A 120 7.69 -20.31 4.74
N ALA A 121 6.83 -21.30 4.49
CA ALA A 121 6.78 -22.59 5.17
C ALA A 121 7.73 -23.60 4.51
#